data_AF-A0A7W3X4U6-F1
#
_entry.id   AF-A0A7W3X4U6-F1
#
_cell.length_a   1.000
_cell.length_b   1.000
_cell.length_c   1.000
_cell.angle_alpha   90.00
_cell.angle_beta   90.00
_cell.angle_gamma   90.00
#
_symmetry.space_group_name_H-M   'P 1'
#
loop_
_entity.id
_entity.type
_entity.pdbx_description
1 polymer ?
#
loop_
_entity_poly.entity_id
_entity_poly.type
_entity_poly.pdbx_seq_one_letter_code
_entity_poly.pdbx_strand_id
1 'polypeptide(L)'
;MSISDKNRKILWGKSGNKCATCRHTLVFDSTQNDNESVVGEECHIISGANKGPRSNSDFPREKINDVTNLILLCRIHHKQIDDQVETYTPELLRTIKSNHEKWVEDKLKDQPEIPRVRIKRIKEEIPDKLPVINSGKEMFNLAAGACAFYNDYSDELTDEELDAVSSFIQNVKDWAELAQEMEPIQRINASRDLDKEIKALRQFNIFAFAAVEKQKMVGGIGGESSFPVLHLSVNKANDSNVVTGE
;
A
#
# COMPACT_ATOMS: atom_id res chain seq x y z
N MET A 1 -23.21 -3.41 46.35
CA MET A 1 -22.20 -2.45 45.84
C MET A 1 -22.46 -2.21 44.37
N SER A 2 -22.33 -0.98 43.91
CA SER A 2 -22.46 -0.60 42.49
C SER A 2 -21.13 -0.78 41.74
N ILE A 3 -21.18 -0.78 40.40
CA ILE A 3 -20.00 -0.72 39.54
C ILE A 3 -19.36 0.66 39.72
N SER A 4 -18.03 0.70 39.89
CA SER A 4 -17.29 1.96 40.04
C SER A 4 -17.17 2.71 38.71
N ASP A 5 -17.08 4.04 38.75
CA ASP A 5 -16.91 4.86 37.55
C ASP A 5 -15.64 4.50 36.77
N LYS A 6 -14.57 4.08 37.47
CA LYS A 6 -13.36 3.57 36.83
C LYS A 6 -13.67 2.34 35.96
N ASN A 7 -14.40 1.37 36.50
CA ASN A 7 -14.74 0.14 35.76
C ASN A 7 -15.72 0.43 34.63
N ARG A 8 -16.65 1.37 34.82
CA ARG A 8 -17.54 1.85 33.74
C ARG A 8 -16.75 2.43 32.58
N LYS A 9 -15.83 3.37 32.86
CA LYS A 9 -14.97 3.99 31.83
C LYS A 9 -14.16 2.95 31.06
N ILE A 10 -13.57 1.98 31.75
CA ILE A 10 -12.81 0.91 31.10
C ILE A 10 -13.72 0.05 30.23
N LEU A 11 -14.88 -0.38 30.74
CA LEU A 11 -15.83 -1.23 30.01
C LEU A 11 -16.34 -0.53 28.75
N TRP A 12 -16.83 0.70 28.88
CA TRP A 12 -17.34 1.49 27.76
C TRP A 12 -16.26 1.85 26.74
N GLY A 13 -15.06 2.21 27.20
CA GLY A 13 -13.91 2.50 26.34
C GLY A 13 -13.50 1.28 25.51
N LYS A 14 -13.32 0.12 26.16
CA LYS A 14 -12.98 -1.13 25.48
C LYS A 14 -14.07 -1.65 24.54
N SER A 15 -15.33 -1.32 24.82
CA SER A 15 -16.47 -1.74 24.00
C SER A 15 -16.78 -0.78 22.85
N GLY A 16 -16.13 0.38 22.79
CA GLY A 16 -16.23 1.32 21.65
C GLY A 16 -17.63 1.87 21.38
N ASN A 17 -18.49 2.04 22.40
CA ASN A 17 -19.91 2.38 22.23
C ASN A 17 -20.71 1.39 21.35
N LYS A 18 -20.33 0.11 21.39
CA LYS A 18 -20.97 -0.95 20.59
C LYS A 18 -21.36 -2.13 21.47
N CYS A 19 -22.54 -2.71 21.22
CA CYS A 19 -22.98 -3.96 21.83
C CYS A 19 -21.99 -5.09 21.51
N ALA A 20 -21.55 -5.85 22.52
CA ALA A 20 -20.60 -6.94 22.32
C ALA A 20 -21.13 -8.09 21.44
N THR A 21 -22.44 -8.21 21.26
CA THR A 21 -23.07 -9.24 20.42
C THR A 21 -23.40 -8.73 19.01
N CYS A 22 -24.24 -7.69 18.90
CA CYS A 22 -24.72 -7.21 17.60
C CYS A 22 -23.98 -5.99 17.03
N ARG A 23 -23.04 -5.42 17.77
CA ARG A 23 -22.29 -4.21 17.38
C ARG A 23 -23.16 -2.98 17.10
N HIS A 24 -24.42 -2.96 17.52
CA HIS A 24 -25.23 -1.74 17.46
C HIS A 24 -24.69 -0.67 18.39
N THR A 25 -24.86 0.59 18.00
CA THR A 25 -24.54 1.76 18.83
C THR A 25 -25.34 1.74 20.13
N LEU A 26 -24.71 2.12 21.24
CA LEU A 26 -25.31 2.05 22.58
C LEU A 26 -25.62 3.41 23.22
N VAL A 27 -25.06 4.48 22.69
CA VAL A 27 -25.36 5.87 23.03
C VAL A 27 -25.74 6.60 21.76
N PHE A 28 -26.95 7.14 21.73
CA PHE A 28 -27.45 7.98 20.65
C PHE A 28 -27.35 9.45 21.02
N ASP A 29 -27.08 10.29 20.03
CA ASP A 29 -26.97 11.74 20.19
C ASP A 29 -28.28 12.35 20.69
N SER A 30 -28.17 13.53 21.30
CA SER A 30 -29.31 14.36 21.69
C SER A 30 -30.21 14.70 20.50
N THR A 31 -31.50 14.85 20.76
CA THR A 31 -32.44 15.45 19.79
C THR A 31 -32.53 16.96 20.03
N GLN A 32 -33.37 17.67 19.27
CA GLN A 32 -33.67 19.08 19.56
C GLN A 32 -34.33 19.27 20.94
N ASN A 33 -34.98 18.23 21.47
CA ASN A 33 -35.81 18.31 22.67
C ASN A 33 -35.29 17.46 23.84
N ASP A 34 -34.37 16.52 23.59
CA ASP A 34 -33.94 15.51 24.56
C ASP A 34 -32.42 15.35 24.58
N ASN A 35 -31.87 15.01 25.75
CA ASN A 35 -30.44 14.66 25.91
C ASN A 35 -30.10 13.32 25.24
N GLU A 36 -28.83 12.95 25.26
CA GLU A 36 -28.33 11.67 24.77
C GLU A 36 -29.04 10.48 25.41
N SER A 37 -29.31 9.46 24.59
CA SER A 37 -30.00 8.25 25.05
C SER A 37 -29.02 7.08 25.18
N VAL A 38 -28.85 6.60 26.42
CA VAL A 38 -28.02 5.42 26.73
C VAL A 38 -28.90 4.16 26.73
N VAL A 39 -28.73 3.33 25.71
CA VAL A 39 -29.42 2.03 25.55
C VAL A 39 -28.51 0.83 25.84
N GLY A 40 -27.24 1.09 26.15
CA GLY A 40 -26.30 0.07 26.62
C GLY A 40 -26.46 -0.25 28.10
N GLU A 41 -26.20 -1.51 28.44
CA GLU A 41 -26.30 -2.05 29.79
C GLU A 41 -25.00 -2.74 30.20
N GLU A 42 -24.58 -2.47 31.44
CA GLU A 42 -23.37 -2.99 32.07
C GLU A 42 -23.71 -4.34 32.72
N CYS A 43 -23.60 -5.41 31.93
CA CYS A 43 -24.15 -6.71 32.30
C CYS A 43 -23.12 -7.55 33.05
N HIS A 44 -23.56 -8.23 34.11
CA HIS A 44 -22.73 -9.20 34.82
C HIS A 44 -22.66 -10.54 34.07
N ILE A 45 -21.44 -11.03 33.87
CA ILE A 45 -21.20 -12.39 33.36
C ILE A 45 -21.61 -13.40 34.44
N ILE A 46 -21.21 -13.19 35.70
CA ILE A 46 -21.68 -13.92 36.87
C ILE A 46 -22.47 -12.96 37.76
N SER A 47 -23.75 -13.27 38.00
CA SER A 47 -24.62 -12.44 38.84
C SER A 47 -24.22 -12.49 40.32
N GLY A 48 -24.26 -11.33 40.97
CA GLY A 48 -24.09 -11.21 42.42
C GLY A 48 -25.37 -11.39 43.23
N ALA A 49 -26.52 -11.55 42.57
CA ALA A 49 -27.79 -11.78 43.23
C ALA A 49 -27.95 -13.27 43.62
N ASN A 50 -28.55 -13.52 44.78
CA ASN A 50 -28.92 -14.88 45.17
C ASN A 50 -29.97 -15.43 44.19
N LYS A 51 -29.69 -16.58 43.56
CA LYS A 51 -30.48 -17.17 42.46
C LYS A 51 -30.57 -16.30 41.19
N GLY A 52 -29.63 -15.37 41.01
CA GLY A 52 -29.51 -14.60 39.78
C GLY A 52 -28.95 -15.43 38.60
N PRO A 53 -29.05 -14.93 37.36
CA PRO A 53 -28.49 -15.57 36.18
C PRO A 53 -27.02 -15.94 36.37
N ARG A 54 -26.68 -17.22 36.17
CA ARG A 54 -25.31 -17.74 36.32
C ARG A 54 -24.66 -17.43 37.69
N SER A 55 -25.46 -17.21 38.73
CA SER A 55 -24.93 -16.97 40.08
C SER A 55 -24.08 -18.14 40.55
N ASN A 56 -22.96 -17.84 41.20
CA ASN A 56 -22.02 -18.82 41.71
C ASN A 56 -21.57 -18.40 43.11
N SER A 57 -21.84 -19.25 44.12
CA SER A 57 -21.48 -19.00 45.53
C SER A 57 -19.99 -18.91 45.77
N ASP A 58 -19.20 -19.58 44.93
CA ASP A 58 -17.75 -19.68 45.05
C ASP A 58 -17.05 -18.53 44.32
N PHE A 59 -17.81 -17.69 43.59
CA PHE A 59 -17.25 -16.53 42.92
C PHE A 59 -16.96 -15.40 43.94
N PRO A 60 -15.73 -14.85 43.97
CA PRO A 60 -15.37 -13.85 44.97
C PRO A 60 -16.25 -12.60 44.89
N ARG A 61 -16.84 -12.20 46.03
CA ARG A 61 -17.80 -11.08 46.09
C ARG A 61 -17.19 -9.76 45.64
N GLU A 62 -15.90 -9.56 45.91
CA GLU A 62 -15.13 -8.39 45.50
C GLU A 62 -14.95 -8.30 43.97
N LYS A 63 -15.06 -9.41 43.25
CA LYS A 63 -14.93 -9.47 41.78
C LYS A 63 -16.25 -9.29 41.04
N ILE A 64 -17.40 -9.27 41.73
CA ILE A 64 -18.71 -9.16 41.08
C ILE A 64 -18.79 -7.92 40.19
N ASN A 65 -18.32 -6.77 40.68
CA ASN A 65 -18.34 -5.51 39.93
C ASN A 65 -17.02 -5.21 39.20
N ASP A 66 -16.11 -6.18 39.10
CA ASP A 66 -14.85 -6.01 38.38
C ASP A 66 -15.10 -6.02 36.88
N VAL A 67 -14.33 -5.22 36.12
CA VAL A 67 -14.48 -5.10 34.66
C VAL A 67 -14.27 -6.43 33.93
N THR A 68 -13.54 -7.37 34.52
CA THR A 68 -13.36 -8.73 34.00
C THR A 68 -14.63 -9.58 34.07
N ASN A 69 -15.58 -9.23 34.95
CA ASN A 69 -16.89 -9.87 35.10
C ASN A 69 -18.02 -9.11 34.40
N LEU A 70 -17.70 -8.05 33.65
CA LEU A 70 -18.70 -7.21 32.99
C LEU A 70 -18.60 -7.31 31.46
N ILE A 71 -19.75 -7.32 30.79
CA ILE A 71 -19.89 -7.23 29.34
C ILE A 71 -20.89 -6.13 28.98
N LEU A 72 -20.60 -5.34 27.95
CA LEU A 72 -21.48 -4.26 27.52
C LEU A 72 -22.41 -4.73 26.39
N LEU A 73 -23.71 -4.68 26.62
CA LEU A 73 -24.73 -5.17 25.68
C LEU A 73 -25.83 -4.12 25.47
N CYS A 74 -26.61 -4.25 24.39
CA CYS A 74 -27.87 -3.53 24.29
C CYS A 74 -28.96 -4.25 25.11
N ARG A 75 -30.03 -3.53 25.46
CA ARG A 75 -31.17 -4.08 26.25
C ARG A 75 -31.73 -5.41 25.74
N ILE A 76 -31.75 -5.61 24.42
CA ILE A 76 -32.23 -6.86 23.80
C ILE A 76 -31.31 -8.02 24.16
N HIS A 77 -30.00 -7.87 23.95
CA HIS A 77 -29.06 -8.95 24.21
C HIS A 77 -28.82 -9.15 25.70
N HIS A 78 -28.88 -8.11 26.52
CA HIS A 78 -28.83 -8.28 27.97
C HIS A 78 -29.96 -9.19 28.46
N LYS A 79 -31.21 -8.88 28.07
CA LYS A 79 -32.35 -9.73 28.42
C LYS A 79 -32.20 -11.15 27.89
N GLN A 80 -31.75 -11.31 26.64
CA GLN A 80 -31.55 -12.62 26.03
C GLN A 80 -30.57 -13.49 26.83
N ILE A 81 -29.40 -12.94 27.21
CA ILE A 81 -28.40 -13.73 27.93
C ILE A 81 -28.88 -14.12 29.33
N ASP A 82 -29.69 -13.28 29.98
CA ASP A 82 -30.23 -13.54 31.31
C ASP A 82 -31.38 -14.56 31.28
N ASP A 83 -32.17 -14.59 30.22
CA ASP A 83 -33.25 -15.56 30.04
C ASP A 83 -32.72 -16.93 29.55
N GLN A 84 -31.59 -16.96 28.82
CA GLN A 84 -31.05 -18.17 28.16
C GLN A 84 -29.71 -18.62 28.78
N VAL A 85 -29.67 -18.80 30.11
CA VAL A 85 -28.43 -19.05 30.88
C VAL A 85 -27.68 -20.33 30.51
N GLU A 86 -28.38 -21.36 30.03
CA GLU A 86 -27.76 -22.62 29.60
C GLU A 86 -26.97 -22.45 28.29
N THR A 87 -27.46 -21.59 27.39
CA THR A 87 -26.77 -21.26 26.14
C THR A 87 -25.64 -20.25 26.39
N TYR A 88 -25.94 -19.18 27.12
CA TYR A 88 -24.99 -18.10 27.40
C TYR A 88 -24.21 -18.37 28.69
N THR A 89 -23.39 -19.40 28.69
CA THR A 89 -22.54 -19.73 29.85
C THR A 89 -21.52 -18.61 30.13
N PRO A 90 -20.97 -18.52 31.36
CA PRO A 90 -19.91 -17.56 31.68
C PRO A 90 -18.71 -17.63 30.72
N GLU A 91 -18.35 -18.82 30.26
CA GLU A 91 -17.24 -19.07 29.34
C GLU A 91 -17.54 -18.46 27.95
N LEU A 92 -18.76 -18.66 27.45
CA LEU A 92 -19.18 -18.08 26.18
C LEU A 92 -19.22 -16.55 26.27
N LEU A 93 -19.77 -15.99 27.34
CA LEU A 93 -19.83 -14.53 27.53
C LEU A 93 -18.44 -13.89 27.62
N ARG A 94 -17.48 -14.53 28.31
CA ARG A 94 -16.08 -14.08 28.32
C ARG A 94 -15.47 -14.11 26.92
N THR A 95 -15.81 -15.11 26.11
CA THR A 95 -15.36 -15.23 24.71
C THR A 95 -15.96 -14.12 23.85
N ILE A 96 -17.26 -13.85 23.96
CA ILE A 96 -17.95 -12.75 23.26
C ILE A 96 -17.31 -11.41 23.63
N LYS A 97 -17.09 -11.15 24.93
CA LYS A 97 -16.40 -9.95 25.41
C LYS A 97 -15.01 -9.81 24.78
N SER A 98 -14.17 -10.84 24.89
CA SER A 98 -12.80 -10.82 24.38
C SER A 98 -12.74 -10.54 22.87
N ASN A 99 -13.58 -11.23 22.09
CA ASN A 99 -13.66 -11.05 20.65
C ASN A 99 -14.12 -9.64 20.27
N HIS A 100 -15.09 -9.10 21.00
CA HIS A 100 -15.58 -7.74 20.77
C HIS A 100 -14.53 -6.68 21.09
N GLU A 101 -13.91 -6.74 22.26
CA GLU A 101 -12.89 -5.78 22.67
C GLU A 101 -11.68 -5.80 21.72
N LYS A 102 -11.27 -6.99 21.26
CA LYS A 102 -10.24 -7.13 20.21
C LYS A 102 -10.67 -6.47 18.90
N TRP A 103 -11.92 -6.68 18.47
CA TRP A 103 -12.45 -6.06 17.26
C TRP A 103 -12.46 -4.53 17.35
N VAL A 104 -12.82 -3.96 18.51
CA VAL A 104 -12.77 -2.51 18.75
C VAL A 104 -11.34 -2.00 18.65
N GLU A 105 -10.41 -2.63 19.37
CA GLU A 105 -8.99 -2.28 19.36
C GLU A 105 -8.42 -2.29 17.93
N ASP A 106 -8.69 -3.35 17.17
CA ASP A 106 -8.20 -3.49 15.79
C ASP A 106 -8.80 -2.45 14.83
N LYS A 107 -10.00 -1.91 15.13
CA LYS A 107 -10.61 -0.83 14.35
C LYS A 107 -10.11 0.56 14.71
N LEU A 108 -9.64 0.75 15.95
CA LEU A 108 -9.17 2.04 16.47
C LEU A 108 -7.65 2.19 16.43
N LYS A 109 -6.90 1.13 16.13
CA LYS A 109 -5.45 1.24 15.86
C LYS A 109 -5.21 2.28 14.78
N ASP A 110 -4.37 3.27 15.10
CA ASP A 110 -3.85 4.20 14.13
C ASP A 110 -3.20 3.41 12.99
N GLN A 111 -3.73 3.57 11.78
CA GLN A 111 -3.01 3.09 10.61
C GLN A 111 -1.80 4.01 10.47
N PRO A 112 -0.57 3.47 10.44
CA PRO A 112 0.60 4.30 10.18
C PRO A 112 0.36 5.05 8.88
N GLU A 113 0.66 6.35 8.88
CA GLU A 113 0.48 7.19 7.70
C GLU A 113 1.26 6.55 6.54
N ILE A 114 0.54 6.09 5.51
CA ILE A 114 1.17 5.44 4.37
C ILE A 114 1.84 6.54 3.55
N PRO A 115 3.17 6.60 3.47
CA PRO A 115 3.85 7.62 2.68
C PRO A 115 3.41 7.54 1.21
N ARG A 116 3.25 8.68 0.54
CA ARG A 116 2.88 8.71 -0.88
C ARG A 116 3.93 8.03 -1.74
N VAL A 117 3.49 7.20 -2.68
CA VAL A 117 4.36 6.56 -3.68
C VAL A 117 4.97 7.63 -4.58
N ARG A 118 6.29 7.61 -4.73
CA ARG A 118 7.02 8.52 -5.62
C ARG A 118 8.30 7.89 -6.15
N ILE A 119 8.75 8.39 -7.30
CA ILE A 119 10.07 8.07 -7.85
C ILE A 119 11.11 8.96 -7.16
N LYS A 120 12.21 8.35 -6.72
CA LYS A 120 13.39 9.02 -6.18
C LYS A 120 14.59 8.72 -7.07
N ARG A 121 15.12 9.77 -7.70
CA ARG A 121 16.40 9.75 -8.42
C ARG A 121 17.55 9.90 -7.42
N ILE A 122 18.62 9.14 -7.59
CA ILE A 122 19.81 9.18 -6.72
C ILE A 122 20.90 9.90 -7.49
N LYS A 123 21.43 10.99 -6.94
CA LYS A 123 22.34 11.88 -7.66
C LYS A 123 23.55 11.13 -8.24
N GLU A 124 24.10 10.20 -7.48
CA GLU A 124 25.27 9.39 -7.85
C GLU A 124 24.98 8.37 -8.97
N GLU A 125 23.71 8.04 -9.19
CA GLU A 125 23.27 7.08 -10.24
C GLU A 125 22.86 7.82 -11.53
N ILE A 126 22.73 9.14 -11.50
CA ILE A 126 22.41 9.95 -12.69
C ILE A 126 23.66 10.06 -13.55
N PRO A 127 23.65 9.59 -14.81
CA PRO A 127 24.81 9.72 -15.69
C PRO A 127 25.13 11.20 -15.97
N ASP A 128 26.38 11.63 -15.74
CA ASP A 128 26.83 12.98 -16.09
C ASP A 128 26.89 13.20 -17.62
N LYS A 129 27.17 12.13 -18.37
CA LYS A 129 27.21 12.09 -19.84
C LYS A 129 26.66 10.77 -20.34
N LEU A 130 26.05 10.80 -21.52
CA LEU A 130 25.64 9.60 -22.24
C LEU A 130 26.73 9.21 -23.26
N PRO A 131 27.30 8.00 -23.22
CA PRO A 131 28.27 7.54 -24.22
C PRO A 131 27.58 7.26 -25.56
N VAL A 132 28.32 7.47 -26.65
CA VAL A 132 27.87 7.08 -28.01
C VAL A 132 27.71 5.57 -28.08
N ILE A 133 26.58 5.13 -28.63
CA ILE A 133 26.29 3.72 -28.88
C ILE A 133 26.87 3.30 -30.23
N ASN A 134 27.72 2.28 -30.19
CA ASN A 134 28.53 1.90 -31.34
C ASN A 134 27.95 0.72 -32.12
N SER A 135 27.07 -0.07 -31.52
CA SER A 135 26.46 -1.25 -32.14
C SER A 135 25.04 -1.49 -31.67
N GLY A 136 24.23 -2.18 -32.48
CA GLY A 136 22.86 -2.54 -32.09
C GLY A 136 22.80 -3.54 -30.92
N LYS A 137 23.84 -4.38 -30.74
CA LYS A 137 23.95 -5.27 -29.58
C LYS A 137 24.15 -4.50 -28.27
N GLU A 138 24.95 -3.45 -28.30
CA GLU A 138 25.16 -2.56 -27.16
C GLU A 138 23.84 -1.86 -26.79
N MET A 139 23.14 -1.30 -27.78
CA MET A 139 21.83 -0.67 -27.58
C MET A 139 20.82 -1.66 -26.99
N PHE A 140 20.68 -2.84 -27.59
CA PHE A 140 19.74 -3.86 -27.14
C PHE A 140 19.99 -4.27 -25.69
N ASN A 141 21.25 -4.48 -25.30
CA ASN A 141 21.59 -4.91 -23.94
C ASN A 141 21.22 -3.86 -22.88
N LEU A 142 21.40 -2.57 -23.19
CA LEU A 142 20.97 -1.49 -22.29
C LEU A 142 19.46 -1.42 -22.19
N ALA A 143 18.77 -1.50 -23.34
CA ALA A 143 17.33 -1.36 -23.42
C ALA A 143 16.58 -2.56 -22.79
N ALA A 144 17.01 -3.79 -23.07
CA ALA A 144 16.41 -5.02 -22.55
C ALA A 144 16.35 -5.12 -21.02
N GLY A 145 17.25 -4.40 -20.33
CA GLY A 145 17.27 -4.35 -18.87
C GLY A 145 16.39 -3.25 -18.27
N ALA A 146 15.94 -2.27 -19.05
CA ALA A 146 15.28 -1.07 -18.54
C ALA A 146 13.79 -1.27 -18.25
N CYS A 147 13.29 -0.58 -17.23
CA CYS A 147 11.88 -0.57 -16.85
C CYS A 147 11.16 0.75 -17.20
N ALA A 148 11.92 1.79 -17.55
CA ALA A 148 11.41 3.08 -17.98
C ALA A 148 12.43 3.77 -18.90
N PHE A 149 11.98 4.83 -19.58
CA PHE A 149 12.75 5.52 -20.61
C PHE A 149 12.65 7.03 -20.43
N TYR A 150 13.79 7.70 -20.57
CA TYR A 150 13.85 9.12 -20.92
C TYR A 150 14.46 9.21 -22.30
N ASN A 151 13.68 9.76 -23.23
CA ASN A 151 14.08 9.93 -24.61
C ASN A 151 14.24 11.42 -24.91
N ASP A 152 15.29 11.76 -25.65
CA ASP A 152 15.56 13.11 -26.11
C ASP A 152 16.15 13.07 -27.53
N TYR A 153 16.06 14.18 -28.26
CA TYR A 153 16.57 14.30 -29.63
C TYR A 153 16.76 15.77 -30.03
N SER A 154 17.52 16.02 -31.09
CA SER A 154 17.77 17.37 -31.60
C SER A 154 16.49 18.09 -32.05
N ASP A 155 16.35 19.38 -31.73
CA ASP A 155 15.19 20.21 -32.10
C ASP A 155 15.05 20.43 -33.62
N GLU A 156 16.16 20.61 -34.34
CA GLU A 156 16.18 20.97 -35.77
C GLU A 156 16.52 19.78 -36.67
N LEU A 157 15.51 18.97 -36.99
CA LEU A 157 15.58 17.82 -37.90
C LEU A 157 14.77 18.07 -39.18
N THR A 158 15.26 17.59 -40.33
CA THR A 158 14.42 17.45 -41.54
C THR A 158 13.41 16.34 -41.34
N ASP A 159 12.36 16.29 -42.18
CA ASP A 159 11.35 15.22 -42.12
C ASP A 159 11.99 13.82 -42.22
N GLU A 160 12.96 13.66 -43.13
CA GLU A 160 13.70 12.40 -43.33
C GLU A 160 14.56 12.00 -42.12
N GLU A 161 15.19 12.97 -41.46
CA GLU A 161 15.97 12.76 -40.24
C GLU A 161 15.06 12.40 -39.07
N LEU A 162 13.94 13.11 -38.93
CA LEU A 162 12.95 12.89 -37.88
C LEU A 162 12.30 11.51 -38.00
N ASP A 163 12.02 11.04 -39.21
CA ASP A 163 11.53 9.68 -39.47
C ASP A 163 12.55 8.63 -39.01
N ALA A 164 13.83 8.83 -39.31
CA ALA A 164 14.89 7.92 -38.87
C ALA A 164 15.06 7.90 -37.35
N VAL A 165 15.04 9.09 -36.71
CA VAL A 165 15.16 9.25 -35.25
C VAL A 165 13.98 8.63 -34.52
N SER A 166 12.75 8.98 -34.93
CA SER A 166 11.52 8.50 -34.29
C SER A 166 11.36 6.99 -34.43
N SER A 167 11.66 6.43 -35.60
CA SER A 167 11.66 4.98 -35.85
C SER A 167 12.66 4.26 -34.95
N PHE A 168 13.89 4.78 -34.84
CA PHE A 168 14.90 4.18 -33.95
C PHE A 168 14.48 4.20 -32.48
N ILE A 169 13.99 5.33 -31.97
CA ILE A 169 13.53 5.45 -30.57
C ILE A 169 12.36 4.48 -30.31
N GLN A 170 11.39 4.40 -31.24
CA GLN A 170 10.26 3.49 -31.14
C GLN A 170 10.72 2.02 -31.11
N ASN A 171 11.60 1.62 -32.02
CA ASN A 171 12.10 0.25 -32.08
C ASN A 171 12.92 -0.13 -30.85
N VAL A 172 13.75 0.78 -30.31
CA VAL A 172 14.46 0.54 -29.04
C VAL A 172 13.47 0.23 -27.91
N LYS A 173 12.38 1.01 -27.81
CA LYS A 173 11.35 0.80 -26.80
C LYS A 173 10.62 -0.52 -26.99
N ASP A 174 10.17 -0.82 -28.21
CA ASP A 174 9.43 -2.05 -28.51
C ASP A 174 10.27 -3.29 -28.21
N TRP A 175 11.55 -3.27 -28.60
CA TRP A 175 12.47 -4.37 -28.27
C TRP A 175 12.72 -4.53 -26.78
N ALA A 176 12.78 -3.43 -26.04
CA ALA A 176 12.97 -3.48 -24.59
C ALA A 176 11.76 -4.06 -23.86
N GLU A 177 10.54 -3.67 -24.24
CA GLU A 177 9.30 -4.18 -23.66
C GLU A 177 9.14 -5.69 -23.89
N LEU A 178 9.57 -6.19 -25.06
CA LEU A 178 9.49 -7.61 -25.40
C LEU A 178 10.68 -8.43 -24.90
N ALA A 179 11.79 -7.80 -24.47
CA ALA A 179 13.06 -8.48 -24.25
C ALA A 179 12.98 -9.68 -23.30
N GLN A 180 12.13 -9.62 -22.27
CA GLN A 180 11.98 -10.70 -21.29
C GLN A 180 11.33 -11.96 -21.86
N GLU A 181 10.54 -11.82 -22.92
CA GLU A 181 9.81 -12.91 -23.58
C GLU A 181 10.55 -13.45 -24.81
N MET A 182 11.67 -12.81 -25.18
CA MET A 182 12.41 -13.15 -26.40
C MET A 182 13.38 -14.32 -26.20
N GLU A 183 13.29 -15.28 -27.11
CA GLU A 183 14.25 -16.35 -27.33
C GLU A 183 15.61 -15.82 -27.84
N PRO A 184 16.71 -16.57 -27.66
CA PRO A 184 18.05 -16.11 -28.05
C PRO A 184 18.18 -15.65 -29.50
N ILE A 185 17.53 -16.34 -30.45
CA ILE A 185 17.55 -15.96 -31.87
C ILE A 185 16.85 -14.62 -32.13
N GLN A 186 15.77 -14.35 -31.40
CA GLN A 186 15.02 -13.09 -31.52
C GLN A 186 15.85 -11.93 -30.99
N ARG A 187 16.56 -12.12 -29.87
CA ARG A 187 17.47 -11.10 -29.30
C ARG A 187 18.61 -10.75 -30.26
N ILE A 188 19.18 -11.75 -30.95
CA ILE A 188 20.20 -11.54 -31.98
C ILE A 188 19.64 -10.75 -33.16
N ASN A 189 18.43 -11.08 -33.62
CA ASN A 189 17.78 -10.37 -34.73
C ASN A 189 17.48 -8.91 -34.36
N ALA A 190 16.91 -8.65 -33.18
CA ALA A 190 16.67 -7.30 -32.67
C ALA A 190 17.98 -6.49 -32.58
N SER A 191 19.05 -7.09 -32.04
CA SER A 191 20.38 -6.46 -32.01
C SER A 191 20.89 -6.11 -33.41
N ARG A 192 20.64 -6.97 -34.41
CA ARG A 192 21.03 -6.72 -35.81
C ARG A 192 20.19 -5.64 -36.46
N ASP A 193 18.90 -5.56 -36.16
CA ASP A 193 18.01 -4.57 -36.76
C ASP A 193 18.29 -3.17 -36.19
N LEU A 194 18.50 -3.05 -34.87
CA LEU A 194 19.03 -1.82 -34.25
C LEU A 194 20.38 -1.41 -34.83
N ASP A 195 21.25 -2.35 -35.20
CA ASP A 195 22.55 -2.03 -35.81
C ASP A 195 22.40 -1.39 -37.21
N LYS A 196 21.40 -1.81 -37.98
CA LYS A 196 21.07 -1.18 -39.27
C LYS A 196 20.55 0.23 -39.08
N GLU A 197 19.70 0.45 -38.07
CA GLU A 197 19.14 1.77 -37.76
C GLU A 197 20.22 2.73 -37.28
N ILE A 198 21.12 2.29 -36.38
CA ILE A 198 22.29 3.08 -35.96
C ILE A 198 23.14 3.48 -37.16
N LYS A 199 23.34 2.58 -38.13
CA LYS A 199 24.06 2.90 -39.37
C LYS A 199 23.31 3.88 -40.26
N ALA A 200 21.98 3.81 -40.31
CA ALA A 200 21.14 4.75 -41.05
C ALA A 200 21.23 6.16 -40.44
N LEU A 201 21.12 6.29 -39.11
CA LEU A 201 21.30 7.56 -38.40
C LEU A 201 22.66 8.20 -38.72
N ARG A 202 23.73 7.40 -38.79
CA ARG A 202 25.07 7.90 -39.13
C ARG A 202 25.16 8.49 -40.54
N GLN A 203 24.30 8.10 -41.48
CA GLN A 203 24.27 8.72 -42.82
C GLN A 203 23.84 10.19 -42.76
N PHE A 204 23.07 10.56 -41.74
CA PHE A 204 22.63 11.93 -41.45
C PHE A 204 23.54 12.66 -40.46
N ASN A 205 24.70 12.07 -40.10
CA ASN A 205 25.56 12.59 -39.03
C ASN A 205 24.85 12.69 -37.67
N ILE A 206 23.92 11.77 -37.41
CA ILE A 206 23.16 11.62 -36.17
C ILE A 206 23.69 10.41 -35.38
N PHE A 207 23.76 10.56 -34.07
CA PHE A 207 24.32 9.58 -33.15
C PHE A 207 23.34 9.29 -32.01
N ALA A 208 23.27 8.01 -31.63
CA ALA A 208 22.54 7.57 -30.44
C ALA A 208 23.50 7.55 -29.25
N PHE A 209 23.06 8.10 -28.11
CA PHE A 209 23.78 8.15 -26.86
C PHE A 209 22.90 7.54 -25.77
N ALA A 210 23.41 6.59 -24.99
CA ALA A 210 22.59 5.97 -23.95
C ALA A 210 23.35 5.50 -22.72
N ALA A 211 22.68 5.57 -21.57
CA ALA A 211 23.14 5.03 -20.30
C ALA A 211 21.93 4.61 -19.44
N VAL A 212 22.17 3.81 -18.40
CA VAL A 212 21.13 3.37 -17.47
C VAL A 212 21.32 4.07 -16.12
N GLU A 213 20.27 4.73 -15.64
CA GLU A 213 20.16 5.25 -14.27
C GLU A 213 19.41 4.24 -13.40
N LYS A 214 19.92 3.92 -12.21
CA LYS A 214 19.16 3.14 -11.22
C LYS A 214 18.31 4.08 -10.36
N GLN A 215 16.99 4.06 -10.58
CA GLN A 215 16.03 4.83 -9.80
C GLN A 215 15.38 4.00 -8.71
N LYS A 216 14.72 4.67 -7.74
CA LYS A 216 13.95 4.02 -6.68
C LYS A 216 12.48 4.41 -6.72
N MET A 217 11.60 3.44 -6.50
CA MET A 217 10.23 3.69 -6.04
C MET A 217 10.24 3.66 -4.52
N VAL A 218 9.72 4.71 -3.89
CA VAL A 218 9.63 4.81 -2.43
C VAL A 218 8.21 5.17 -2.00
N GLY A 219 7.86 4.82 -0.77
CA GLY A 219 6.52 5.03 -0.22
C GLY A 219 5.61 3.82 -0.39
N GLY A 220 4.32 4.00 -0.10
CA GLY A 220 3.34 2.91 -0.12
C GLY A 220 3.58 1.88 0.98
N ILE A 221 2.91 0.74 0.84
CA ILE A 221 3.02 -0.40 1.76
C ILE A 221 4.12 -1.41 1.35
N GLY A 222 4.66 -1.27 0.14
CA GLY A 222 5.61 -2.20 -0.46
C GLY A 222 7.09 -1.95 -0.13
N GLY A 223 7.40 -0.84 0.55
CA GLY A 223 8.77 -0.44 0.85
C GLY A 223 9.52 0.12 -0.37
N GLU A 224 10.84 0.23 -0.27
CA GLU A 224 11.68 0.73 -1.36
C GLU A 224 12.01 -0.38 -2.37
N SER A 225 11.86 -0.10 -3.67
CA SER A 225 12.32 -0.96 -4.75
C SER A 225 13.16 -0.16 -5.75
N SER A 226 14.16 -0.80 -6.35
CA SER A 226 14.99 -0.16 -7.38
C SER A 226 14.65 -0.70 -8.75
N PHE A 227 14.71 0.17 -9.77
CA PHE A 227 14.49 -0.21 -11.16
C PHE A 227 15.41 0.60 -12.09
N PRO A 228 15.93 -0.02 -13.16
CA PRO A 228 16.75 0.64 -14.16
C PRO A 228 15.91 1.50 -15.11
N VAL A 229 16.42 2.67 -15.47
CA VAL A 229 15.82 3.61 -16.43
C VAL A 229 16.83 3.90 -17.53
N LEU A 230 16.44 3.65 -18.78
CA LEU A 230 17.27 3.98 -19.93
C LEU A 230 17.15 5.48 -20.23
N HIS A 231 18.27 6.17 -20.23
CA HIS A 231 18.40 7.48 -20.87
C HIS A 231 18.88 7.23 -22.29
N LEU A 232 18.10 7.68 -23.28
CA LEU A 232 18.42 7.59 -24.69
C LEU A 232 18.29 8.99 -25.30
N SER A 233 19.36 9.47 -25.92
CA SER A 233 19.35 10.72 -26.66
C SER A 233 19.86 10.48 -28.08
N VAL A 234 19.17 11.00 -29.08
CA VAL A 234 19.48 10.77 -30.50
C VAL A 234 19.66 12.11 -31.20
N ASN A 235 20.92 12.54 -31.33
CA ASN A 235 21.24 13.93 -31.69
C ASN A 235 22.18 14.03 -32.88
N LYS A 236 22.10 15.13 -33.61
CA LYS A 236 23.12 15.50 -34.60
C LYS A 236 24.47 15.73 -33.92
N ALA A 237 25.56 15.43 -34.63
CA ALA A 237 26.91 15.64 -34.10
C ALA A 237 27.23 17.10 -33.74
N ASN A 238 26.54 18.06 -34.36
CA ASN A 238 26.70 19.49 -34.13
C ASN A 238 25.67 20.07 -33.14
N ASP A 239 24.86 19.23 -32.49
CA ASP A 239 23.93 19.65 -31.46
C ASP A 239 24.69 20.22 -30.25
N SER A 240 24.16 21.28 -29.63
CA SER A 240 24.74 21.92 -28.46
C SER A 240 24.92 20.98 -27.26
N ASN A 241 24.14 19.90 -27.17
CA ASN A 241 24.21 18.89 -26.12
C ASN A 241 25.27 17.81 -26.41
N VAL A 242 25.85 17.79 -27.62
CA VAL A 242 26.89 16.83 -28.01
C VAL A 242 28.26 17.44 -27.76
N VAL A 243 29.01 16.82 -26.86
CA VAL A 243 30.38 17.21 -26.53
C VAL A 243 31.37 16.22 -27.17
N THR A 244 32.29 16.72 -27.97
CA THR A 244 33.45 15.95 -28.43
C THR A 244 34.51 15.94 -27.34
N GLY A 245 35.13 14.79 -27.08
CA GLY A 245 36.27 14.73 -26.14
C GLY A 245 37.45 15.53 -26.69
N GLU A 246 38.11 16.30 -25.82
CA GLU A 246 39.50 16.75 -26.04
C GLU A 246 40.46 15.56 -26.05
#